data_AF-A0A9R0Y3U7-F1
#
_entry.id   AF-A0A9R0Y3U7-F1
#
_cell.length_a   1.000
_cell.length_b   1.000
_cell.length_c   1.000
_cell.angle_alpha   90.00
_cell.angle_beta   90.00
_cell.angle_gamma   90.00
#
_symmetry.space_group_name_H-M   'P 1'
#
loop_
_entity.id
_entity.type
_entity.pdbx_description
1 polymer ?
#
loop_
_entity_poly.entity_id
_entity_poly.type
_entity_poly.pdbx_seq_one_letter_code
_entity_poly.pdbx_strand_id
1 'polypeptide(L)'
;MVNGGRVKEWICINFARNVQDSAARSFCRQLADMCEISGMDFSKDPLLPPLCTRAEHVERALRAHYRDAMNILKPLGRELDLLIAILPDNNGPLYGNLKRICETDLGLVSQCCLTKHVFKTTQQYLANVALKINVKVGGRNTVLVDALSRRIPLVSDRPTIIFGADVTHPHPGEDSSPSIAAVVASQDWPEVTKYAGLVSAQTRRQELIQDLFKVWQDPQRGTVNGGMVRYDLVHL
;
A
#
# COMPACT_ATOMS: atom_id res chain seq x y z
N MET A 1 7.25 -5.03 -16.73
CA MET A 1 6.36 -5.69 -15.76
C MET A 1 5.50 -6.70 -16.50
N VAL A 2 4.92 -7.71 -15.82
CA VAL A 2 4.00 -8.67 -16.46
C VAL A 2 2.65 -8.00 -16.76
N ASN A 3 2.10 -7.29 -15.78
CA ASN A 3 0.91 -6.45 -15.96
C ASN A 3 1.13 -5.12 -15.24
N GLY A 4 1.13 -4.03 -16.00
CA GLY A 4 1.17 -2.68 -15.45
C GLY A 4 -0.19 -2.30 -14.86
N GLY A 5 -0.17 -1.76 -13.65
CA GLY A 5 -1.32 -1.08 -13.07
C GLY A 5 -1.58 0.25 -13.76
N ARG A 6 -2.79 0.77 -13.54
CA ARG A 6 -3.24 2.05 -14.08
C ARG A 6 -3.27 3.10 -12.98
N VAL A 7 -2.70 4.27 -13.26
CA VAL A 7 -2.74 5.45 -12.39
C VAL A 7 -3.04 6.66 -13.27
N LYS A 8 -4.30 7.10 -13.26
CA LYS A 8 -4.76 8.26 -14.04
C LYS A 8 -4.86 9.51 -13.21
N GLU A 9 -5.45 9.38 -12.03
CA GLU A 9 -5.75 10.48 -11.14
C GLU A 9 -4.83 10.39 -9.93
N TRP A 10 -3.81 11.23 -9.86
CA TRP A 10 -2.88 11.24 -8.74
C TRP A 10 -2.48 12.65 -8.35
N ILE A 11 -2.07 12.81 -7.10
CA ILE A 11 -1.63 14.08 -6.52
C ILE A 11 -0.27 13.92 -5.82
N CYS A 12 0.42 15.04 -5.60
CA CYS A 12 1.66 15.06 -4.84
C CYS A 12 1.60 16.07 -3.69
N ILE A 13 2.05 15.66 -2.51
CA ILE A 13 2.27 16.57 -1.37
C ILE A 13 3.74 16.53 -0.98
N ASN A 14 4.36 17.71 -0.96
CA ASN A 14 5.73 17.91 -0.50
C ASN A 14 5.74 18.43 0.95
N PHE A 15 6.21 17.61 1.88
CA PHE A 15 6.38 17.96 3.30
C PHE A 15 7.77 18.51 3.63
N ALA A 16 8.66 18.61 2.63
CA ALA A 16 10.04 19.02 2.81
C ALA A 16 10.29 20.45 2.33
N ARG A 17 10.59 21.36 3.27
CA ARG A 17 10.78 22.80 3.00
C ARG A 17 11.95 23.12 2.07
N ASN A 18 12.95 22.26 2.01
CA ASN A 18 14.14 22.45 1.18
C ASN A 18 13.91 22.01 -0.27
N VAL A 19 12.83 21.28 -0.57
CA VAL A 19 12.48 20.88 -1.94
C VAL A 19 11.63 21.99 -2.55
N GLN A 20 12.17 22.65 -3.56
CA GLN A 20 11.44 23.63 -4.36
C GLN A 20 10.39 22.95 -5.24
N ASP A 21 9.32 23.68 -5.59
CA ASP A 21 8.23 23.17 -6.43
C ASP A 21 8.71 22.64 -7.79
N SER A 22 9.71 23.30 -8.39
CA SER A 22 10.33 22.86 -9.65
C SER A 22 11.01 21.50 -9.51
N ALA A 23 11.72 21.27 -8.41
CA ALA A 23 12.37 20.00 -8.10
C ALA A 23 11.34 18.89 -7.81
N ALA A 24 10.29 19.20 -7.06
CA ALA A 24 9.19 18.26 -6.80
C ALA A 24 8.49 17.84 -8.10
N ARG A 25 8.16 18.80 -8.97
CA ARG A 25 7.55 18.54 -10.28
C ARG A 25 8.47 17.71 -11.18
N SER A 26 9.75 18.08 -11.27
CA SER A 26 10.75 17.34 -12.05
C SER A 26 10.88 15.90 -11.58
N PHE A 27 10.97 15.67 -10.27
CA PHE A 27 11.02 14.34 -9.69
C PHE A 27 9.76 13.51 -10.01
N CYS A 28 8.57 14.10 -9.83
CA CYS A 28 7.34 13.37 -10.11
C CYS A 28 7.21 13.04 -11.61
N ARG A 29 7.66 13.92 -12.50
CA ARG A 29 7.68 13.65 -13.94
C ARG A 29 8.62 12.51 -14.29
N GLN A 30 9.85 12.52 -13.76
CA GLN A 30 10.81 11.43 -13.97
C GLN A 30 10.28 10.09 -13.42
N LEU A 31 9.58 10.11 -12.28
CA LEU A 31 8.96 8.92 -11.72
C LEU A 31 7.80 8.41 -12.59
N ALA A 32 6.95 9.31 -13.10
CA ALA A 32 5.87 8.96 -14.01
C ALA A 32 6.41 8.35 -15.31
N ASP A 33 7.44 8.96 -15.90
CA ASP A 33 8.11 8.42 -17.09
C ASP A 33 8.72 7.03 -16.82
N MET A 34 9.33 6.82 -15.64
CA MET A 34 9.82 5.49 -15.26
C MET A 34 8.70 4.46 -15.06
N CYS A 35 7.54 4.87 -14.53
CA CYS A 35 6.37 3.99 -14.42
C CYS A 35 5.89 3.55 -15.81
N GLU A 36 5.79 4.49 -16.76
CA GLU A 36 5.46 4.17 -18.16
C GLU A 36 6.50 3.24 -18.81
N ILE A 37 7.80 3.55 -18.69
CA ILE A 37 8.90 2.71 -19.20
C ILE A 37 8.83 1.30 -18.61
N SER A 38 8.42 1.16 -17.36
CA SER A 38 8.29 -0.12 -16.68
C SER A 38 7.06 -0.94 -17.14
N GLY A 39 6.16 -0.30 -17.91
CA GLY A 39 4.97 -0.91 -18.50
C GLY A 39 3.65 -0.55 -17.81
N MET A 40 3.62 0.48 -16.95
CA MET A 40 2.39 0.97 -16.31
C MET A 40 1.63 1.95 -17.21
N ASP A 41 0.32 2.01 -17.05
CA ASP A 41 -0.53 3.05 -17.65
C ASP A 41 -0.61 4.25 -16.69
N PHE A 42 0.38 5.14 -16.73
CA PHE A 42 0.59 6.18 -15.71
C PHE A 42 0.46 7.59 -16.31
N SER A 43 -0.47 8.42 -15.82
CA SER A 43 -0.61 9.82 -16.23
C SER A 43 0.62 10.64 -15.87
N LYS A 44 1.22 11.31 -16.85
CA LYS A 44 2.48 12.02 -16.64
C LYS A 44 2.36 13.30 -15.78
N ASP A 45 1.17 13.87 -15.72
CA ASP A 45 0.88 15.09 -14.97
C ASP A 45 -0.09 14.79 -13.82
N PRO A 46 0.14 15.35 -12.62
CA PRO A 46 -0.78 15.18 -11.50
C PRO A 46 -2.07 15.97 -11.73
N LEU A 47 -3.17 15.52 -11.13
CA LEU A 47 -4.47 16.19 -11.16
C LEU A 47 -4.40 17.63 -10.63
N LEU A 48 -3.59 17.83 -9.59
CA LEU A 48 -3.34 19.12 -8.96
C LEU A 48 -1.83 19.38 -8.91
N PRO A 49 -1.39 20.65 -9.02
CA PRO A 49 0.00 21.00 -8.76
C PRO A 49 0.48 20.49 -7.39
N PRO A 50 1.76 20.06 -7.26
CA PRO A 50 2.26 19.59 -5.97
C PRO A 50 2.06 20.62 -4.85
N LEU A 51 1.43 20.20 -3.76
CA LEU A 51 1.19 21.04 -2.59
C LEU A 51 2.40 21.01 -1.67
N CYS A 52 3.03 22.16 -1.40
CA CYS A 52 4.07 22.28 -0.38
C CYS A 52 3.45 22.61 0.98
N THR A 53 3.80 21.85 2.02
CA THR A 53 3.29 22.05 3.38
C THR A 53 4.28 21.59 4.44
N ARG A 54 3.99 21.89 5.71
CA ARG A 54 4.81 21.48 6.85
C ARG A 54 4.32 20.15 7.42
N ALA A 55 5.26 19.35 7.91
CA ALA A 55 4.99 18.07 8.57
C ALA A 55 3.98 18.16 9.73
N GLU A 56 4.02 19.26 10.50
CA GLU A 56 3.08 19.56 11.60
C GLU A 56 1.61 19.66 11.15
N HIS A 57 1.36 19.90 9.85
CA HIS A 57 0.03 20.02 9.27
C HIS A 57 -0.38 18.80 8.44
N VAL A 58 0.27 17.65 8.61
CA VAL A 58 0.04 16.44 7.80
C VAL A 58 -1.42 16.06 7.67
N GLU A 59 -2.16 15.99 8.78
CA GLU A 59 -3.56 15.58 8.73
C GLU A 59 -4.43 16.59 7.98
N ARG A 60 -4.30 17.87 8.32
CA ARG A 60 -5.04 18.94 7.66
C ARG A 60 -4.74 18.99 6.17
N ALA A 61 -3.46 18.89 5.79
CA ALA A 61 -3.02 18.96 4.41
C ALA A 61 -3.51 17.76 3.58
N LEU A 62 -3.38 16.54 4.10
CA LEU A 62 -3.88 15.33 3.44
C LEU A 62 -5.38 15.41 3.19
N ARG A 63 -6.17 15.71 4.24
CA ARG A 63 -7.63 15.76 4.12
C ARG A 63 -8.10 16.89 3.21
N ALA A 64 -7.46 18.06 3.26
CA ALA A 64 -7.81 19.18 2.39
C ALA A 64 -7.48 18.86 0.92
N HIS A 65 -6.25 18.43 0.64
CA HIS A 65 -5.84 18.18 -0.74
C HIS A 65 -6.55 16.98 -1.37
N TYR A 66 -6.83 15.93 -0.59
CA TYR A 66 -7.70 14.83 -1.03
C TYR A 66 -9.11 15.33 -1.34
N ARG A 67 -9.69 16.20 -0.50
CA ARG A 67 -11.02 16.76 -0.75
C ARG A 67 -11.05 17.60 -2.03
N ASP A 68 -10.03 18.43 -2.25
CA ASP A 68 -9.91 19.25 -3.46
C ASP A 68 -9.86 18.37 -4.71
N ALA A 69 -9.04 17.30 -4.69
CA ALA A 69 -8.99 16.31 -5.76
C ALA A 69 -10.36 15.63 -5.97
N MET A 70 -10.99 15.13 -4.91
CA MET A 70 -12.28 14.45 -5.02
C MET A 70 -13.42 15.37 -5.46
N ASN A 71 -13.37 16.67 -5.17
CA ASN A 71 -14.35 17.64 -5.69
C ASN A 71 -14.29 17.75 -7.23
N ILE A 72 -13.12 17.55 -7.83
CA ILE A 72 -12.93 17.51 -9.28
C ILE A 72 -13.37 16.15 -9.85
N LEU A 73 -13.03 15.05 -9.16
CA LEU A 73 -13.22 13.69 -9.68
C LEU A 73 -14.64 13.13 -9.50
N LYS A 74 -15.32 13.46 -8.39
CA LYS A 74 -16.67 12.94 -8.10
C LYS A 74 -17.70 13.26 -9.19
N PRO A 75 -17.78 14.50 -9.72
CA PRO A 75 -18.69 14.81 -10.84
C PRO A 75 -18.40 13.99 -12.11
N LEU A 76 -17.17 13.50 -12.27
CA LEU A 76 -16.74 12.68 -13.39
C LEU A 76 -16.92 11.17 -13.14
N GLY A 77 -17.41 10.77 -11.96
CA GLY A 77 -17.52 9.38 -11.55
C GLY A 77 -16.16 8.69 -11.38
N ARG A 78 -15.11 9.45 -11.04
CA ARG A 78 -13.74 8.96 -10.85
C ARG A 78 -13.31 9.06 -9.40
N GLU A 79 -12.27 8.30 -9.05
CA GLU A 79 -11.60 8.34 -7.76
C GLU A 79 -10.11 8.64 -7.92
N LEU A 80 -9.47 9.00 -6.81
CA LEU A 80 -8.04 9.28 -6.77
C LEU A 80 -7.26 7.95 -6.62
N ASP A 81 -6.39 7.64 -7.58
CA ASP A 81 -5.66 6.38 -7.64
C ASP A 81 -4.43 6.35 -6.71
N LEU A 82 -3.73 7.48 -6.57
CA LEU A 82 -2.43 7.54 -5.87
C LEU A 82 -2.12 8.90 -5.26
N LEU A 83 -1.53 8.88 -4.07
CA LEU A 83 -0.85 10.03 -3.47
C LEU A 83 0.67 9.78 -3.39
N ILE A 84 1.45 10.67 -4.00
CA ILE A 84 2.91 10.70 -3.84
C ILE A 84 3.26 11.71 -2.75
N ALA A 85 3.97 11.27 -1.72
CA ALA A 85 4.40 12.13 -0.62
C ALA A 85 5.92 12.30 -0.61
N ILE A 86 6.42 13.53 -0.75
CA ILE A 86 7.83 13.83 -0.54
C ILE A 86 8.05 14.15 0.93
N LEU A 87 8.89 13.37 1.59
CA LEU A 87 9.16 13.47 3.03
C LEU A 87 10.62 13.88 3.28
N PRO A 88 10.91 14.67 4.32
CA PRO A 88 12.27 14.87 4.78
C PRO A 88 12.91 13.53 5.18
N ASP A 89 14.23 13.43 5.05
CA ASP A 89 14.99 12.24 5.46
C ASP A 89 14.81 11.91 6.94
N ASN A 90 14.72 12.94 7.79
CA ASN A 90 14.35 12.85 9.21
C ASN A 90 12.84 13.10 9.40
N ASN A 91 12.01 12.12 9.03
CA ASN A 91 10.55 12.28 9.05
C ASN A 91 9.85 11.95 10.37
N GLY A 92 10.53 11.40 11.39
CA GLY A 92 9.92 11.14 12.71
C GLY A 92 8.52 10.51 12.63
N PRO A 93 7.48 11.08 13.27
CA PRO A 93 6.13 10.54 13.22
C PRO A 93 5.38 10.80 11.90
N LEU A 94 5.92 11.63 10.99
CA LEU A 94 5.23 12.04 9.76
C LEU A 94 4.89 10.85 8.87
N TYR A 95 5.83 9.92 8.67
CA TYR A 95 5.59 8.74 7.84
C TYR A 95 4.44 7.89 8.41
N GLY A 96 4.48 7.61 9.71
CA GLY A 96 3.45 6.83 10.40
C GLY A 96 2.08 7.51 10.36
N ASN A 97 2.02 8.81 10.63
CA ASN A 97 0.77 9.58 10.57
C ASN A 97 0.17 9.61 9.16
N LEU A 98 1.01 9.86 8.14
CA LEU A 98 0.57 9.86 6.75
C LEU A 98 0.02 8.49 6.36
N LYS A 99 0.75 7.42 6.71
CA LYS A 99 0.35 6.05 6.40
C LYS A 99 -0.96 5.66 7.07
N ARG A 100 -1.08 5.91 8.37
CA ARG A 100 -2.33 5.71 9.12
C ARG A 100 -3.49 6.42 8.43
N ILE A 101 -3.40 7.73 8.22
CA ILE A 101 -4.50 8.52 7.66
C ILE A 101 -4.89 8.03 6.25
N CYS A 102 -3.92 7.77 5.38
CA CYS A 102 -4.20 7.29 4.03
C CYS A 102 -4.83 5.90 4.05
N GLU A 103 -4.30 4.96 4.83
CA GLU A 103 -4.70 3.55 4.79
C GLU A 103 -5.94 3.24 5.65
N THR A 104 -6.21 4.01 6.71
CA THR A 104 -7.38 3.78 7.59
C THR A 104 -8.54 4.76 7.35
N ASP A 105 -8.24 6.05 7.16
CA ASP A 105 -9.29 7.08 7.17
C ASP A 105 -9.76 7.46 5.76
N LEU A 106 -8.84 7.44 4.79
CA LEU A 106 -9.10 7.88 3.41
C LEU A 106 -9.22 6.74 2.40
N GLY A 107 -8.74 5.53 2.72
CA GLY A 107 -8.67 4.42 1.78
C GLY A 107 -7.81 4.71 0.55
N LEU A 108 -6.76 5.54 0.70
CA LEU A 108 -5.96 6.08 -0.39
C LEU A 108 -4.61 5.38 -0.49
N VAL A 109 -4.29 4.85 -1.67
CA VAL A 109 -2.97 4.32 -1.96
C VAL A 109 -1.93 5.44 -1.92
N SER A 110 -0.84 5.22 -1.17
CA SER A 110 0.22 6.22 -0.98
C SER A 110 1.63 5.68 -1.22
N GLN A 111 2.48 6.50 -1.83
CA GLN A 111 3.90 6.25 -2.03
C GLN A 111 4.75 7.40 -1.47
N CYS A 112 5.53 7.10 -0.42
CA CYS A 112 6.43 8.05 0.21
C CYS A 112 7.82 8.01 -0.43
N CYS A 113 8.41 9.17 -0.71
CA CYS A 113 9.74 9.35 -1.29
C CYS A 113 10.54 10.31 -0.41
N LEU A 114 11.78 9.96 -0.07
CA LEU A 114 12.63 10.81 0.78
C LEU A 114 13.34 11.90 -0.03
N THR A 115 13.59 13.04 0.60
CA THR A 115 14.27 14.19 0.01
C THR A 115 15.59 13.86 -0.66
N LYS A 116 16.44 13.00 -0.05
CA LYS A 116 17.71 12.60 -0.67
C LYS A 116 17.56 12.01 -2.07
N HIS A 117 16.44 11.34 -2.35
CA HIS A 117 16.16 10.74 -3.65
C HIS A 117 15.53 11.71 -4.63
N VAL A 118 14.95 12.81 -4.15
CA VAL A 118 14.51 13.92 -5.01
C VAL A 118 15.73 14.69 -5.51
N PHE A 119 16.66 15.04 -4.62
CA PHE A 119 17.88 15.78 -4.99
C PHE A 119 18.89 14.93 -5.77
N LYS A 120 19.01 13.65 -5.46
CA LYS A 120 19.89 12.69 -6.16
C LYS A 120 19.07 11.55 -6.73
N THR A 121 18.24 11.90 -7.71
CA THR A 121 17.40 10.93 -8.42
C THR A 121 18.28 10.00 -9.24
N THR A 122 18.09 8.67 -9.09
CA THR A 122 18.75 7.66 -9.91
C THR A 122 17.70 6.81 -10.63
N GLN A 123 18.04 6.34 -11.83
CA GLN A 123 17.14 5.47 -12.61
C GLN A 123 16.78 4.19 -11.83
N GLN A 124 17.76 3.61 -11.12
CA GLN A 124 17.53 2.45 -10.27
C GLN A 124 16.54 2.73 -9.14
N TYR A 125 16.64 3.90 -8.49
CA TYR A 125 15.69 4.27 -7.44
C TYR A 125 14.28 4.42 -8.00
N LEU A 126 14.12 5.14 -9.12
CA LEU A 126 12.83 5.31 -9.77
C LEU A 126 12.21 3.97 -10.17
N ALA A 127 13.01 3.07 -10.75
CA ALA A 127 12.55 1.72 -11.12
C ALA A 127 12.06 0.94 -9.90
N ASN A 128 12.80 0.99 -8.78
CA ASN A 128 12.39 0.35 -7.53
C ASN A 128 11.10 0.95 -6.95
N VAL A 129 10.89 2.26 -7.10
CA VAL A 129 9.64 2.92 -6.68
C VAL A 129 8.49 2.54 -7.62
N ALA A 130 8.72 2.50 -8.93
CA ALA A 130 7.72 2.07 -9.91
C ALA A 130 7.24 0.64 -9.63
N LEU A 131 8.16 -0.28 -9.30
CA LEU A 131 7.80 -1.65 -8.86
C LEU A 131 6.89 -1.66 -7.64
N LYS A 132 7.10 -0.75 -6.67
CA LYS A 132 6.25 -0.62 -5.47
C LYS A 132 4.89 -0.01 -5.80
N ILE A 133 4.84 1.02 -6.65
CA ILE A 133 3.58 1.62 -7.05
C ILE A 133 2.75 0.59 -7.82
N ASN A 134 3.36 -0.13 -8.76
CA ASN A 134 2.67 -1.12 -9.59
C ASN A 134 1.88 -2.14 -8.77
N VAL A 135 2.50 -2.75 -7.75
CA VAL A 135 1.81 -3.73 -6.90
C VAL A 135 0.73 -3.10 -6.02
N LYS A 136 0.94 -1.86 -5.55
CA LYS A 136 -0.05 -1.14 -4.72
C LYS A 136 -1.31 -0.77 -5.49
N VAL A 137 -1.20 -0.55 -6.79
CA VAL A 137 -2.36 -0.26 -7.67
C VAL A 137 -2.87 -1.51 -8.39
N GLY A 138 -2.54 -2.70 -7.88
CA GLY A 138 -3.07 -3.99 -8.34
C GLY A 138 -2.37 -4.63 -9.55
N GLY A 139 -1.26 -4.05 -10.01
CA GLY A 139 -0.40 -4.60 -11.07
C GLY A 139 0.46 -5.77 -10.60
N ARG A 140 1.09 -6.48 -11.56
CA ARG A 140 1.97 -7.63 -11.33
C ARG A 140 3.35 -7.37 -11.93
N ASN A 141 4.39 -7.38 -11.10
CA ASN A 141 5.76 -7.12 -11.55
C ASN A 141 6.33 -8.32 -12.31
N THR A 142 6.21 -9.52 -11.72
CA THR A 142 6.77 -10.78 -12.19
C THR A 142 5.80 -11.92 -11.94
N VAL A 143 5.95 -13.02 -12.67
CA VAL A 143 5.24 -14.27 -12.48
C VAL A 143 6.19 -15.43 -12.81
N LEU A 144 6.04 -16.56 -12.13
CA LEU A 144 6.77 -17.76 -12.47
C LEU A 144 6.23 -18.33 -13.79
N VAL A 145 7.11 -18.58 -14.76
CA VAL A 145 6.73 -19.15 -16.06
C VAL A 145 6.03 -20.50 -15.89
N ASP A 146 6.45 -21.29 -14.90
CA ASP A 146 5.82 -22.57 -14.57
C ASP A 146 4.41 -22.42 -14.01
N ALA A 147 4.10 -21.31 -13.33
CA ALA A 147 2.73 -21.06 -12.86
C ALA A 147 1.80 -20.83 -14.05
N LEU A 148 2.25 -20.09 -15.08
CA LEU A 148 1.51 -19.87 -16.32
C LEU A 148 1.26 -21.17 -17.09
N SER A 149 2.23 -22.08 -17.07
CA SER A 149 2.16 -23.37 -17.76
C SER A 149 1.54 -24.49 -16.89
N ARG A 150 1.08 -24.16 -15.68
CA ARG A 150 0.56 -25.10 -14.67
C ARG A 150 1.52 -26.27 -14.35
N ARG A 151 2.82 -25.97 -14.26
CA ARG A 151 3.90 -26.93 -14.02
C ARG A 151 4.43 -26.93 -12.60
N ILE A 152 3.82 -26.18 -11.68
CA ILE A 152 4.15 -26.24 -10.25
C ILE A 152 3.22 -27.25 -9.58
N PRO A 153 3.71 -28.46 -9.24
CA PRO A 153 2.86 -29.50 -8.65
C PRO A 153 2.25 -29.01 -7.34
N LEU A 154 0.99 -29.37 -7.09
CA LEU A 154 0.17 -28.98 -5.94
C LEU A 154 -0.16 -27.48 -5.83
N VAL A 155 0.50 -26.61 -6.60
CA VAL A 155 0.29 -25.15 -6.53
C VAL A 155 -0.51 -24.67 -7.72
N SER A 156 -0.12 -25.04 -8.95
CA SER A 156 -0.74 -24.55 -10.18
C SER A 156 -1.58 -25.61 -10.90
N ASP A 157 -1.51 -26.88 -10.49
CA ASP A 157 -2.27 -28.00 -11.07
C ASP A 157 -3.71 -28.12 -10.52
N ARG A 158 -3.96 -27.60 -9.31
CA ARG A 158 -5.26 -27.55 -8.64
C ARG A 158 -5.43 -26.23 -7.87
N PRO A 159 -6.66 -25.75 -7.63
CA PRO A 159 -6.90 -24.55 -6.83
C PRO A 159 -6.21 -24.65 -5.46
N THR A 160 -5.22 -23.78 -5.26
CA THR A 160 -4.35 -23.78 -4.08
C THR A 160 -4.13 -22.35 -3.61
N ILE A 161 -4.19 -22.16 -2.29
CA ILE A 161 -3.93 -20.89 -1.61
C ILE A 161 -2.67 -21.03 -0.76
N ILE A 162 -1.79 -20.03 -0.82
CA ILE A 162 -0.57 -19.97 0.00
C ILE A 162 -0.77 -18.91 1.08
N PHE A 163 -0.60 -19.34 2.34
CA PHE A 163 -0.63 -18.46 3.50
C PHE A 163 0.79 -18.15 3.99
N GLY A 164 0.99 -16.93 4.45
CA GLY A 164 2.12 -16.54 5.29
C GLY A 164 1.59 -15.94 6.58
N ALA A 165 2.21 -16.25 7.70
CA ALA A 165 1.79 -15.73 9.00
C ALA A 165 3.01 -15.41 9.87
N ASP A 166 2.93 -14.34 10.63
CA ASP A 166 3.99 -13.89 11.54
C ASP A 166 3.38 -13.19 12.76
N VAL A 167 4.09 -13.22 13.89
CA VAL A 167 3.77 -12.44 15.08
C VAL A 167 4.96 -11.59 15.48
N THR A 168 4.77 -10.28 15.50
CA THR A 168 5.78 -9.35 16.00
C THR A 168 5.51 -8.99 17.45
N HIS A 169 6.52 -9.18 18.30
CA HIS A 169 6.48 -8.77 19.71
C HIS A 169 7.07 -7.37 19.92
N PRO A 170 6.59 -6.65 20.95
CA PRO A 170 7.21 -5.38 21.35
C PRO A 170 8.65 -5.59 21.83
N HIS A 171 9.44 -4.53 21.83
CA HIS A 171 10.85 -4.60 22.21
C HIS A 171 11.04 -5.06 23.67
N PRO A 172 12.18 -5.70 24.00
CA PRO A 172 12.51 -6.04 25.38
C PRO A 172 12.44 -4.80 26.29
N GLY A 173 11.72 -4.91 27.41
CA GLY A 173 11.51 -3.80 28.36
C GLY A 173 10.23 -2.98 28.11
N GLU A 174 9.54 -3.17 26.98
CA GLU A 174 8.24 -2.55 26.74
C GLU A 174 7.11 -3.48 27.24
N ASP A 175 6.50 -3.11 28.35
CA ASP A 175 5.59 -3.98 29.11
C ASP A 175 4.10 -3.85 28.78
N SER A 176 3.70 -2.75 28.12
CA SER A 176 2.30 -2.41 27.86
C SER A 176 1.83 -2.70 26.42
N SER A 177 2.76 -2.79 25.46
CA SER A 177 2.41 -2.92 24.05
C SER A 177 1.93 -4.34 23.70
N PRO A 178 0.88 -4.48 22.85
CA PRO A 178 0.40 -5.77 22.40
C PRO A 178 1.39 -6.44 21.43
N SER A 179 1.19 -7.73 21.17
CA SER A 179 1.81 -8.37 20.00
C SER A 179 0.93 -8.18 18.78
N ILE A 180 1.52 -8.07 17.60
CA ILE A 180 0.80 -7.87 16.34
C ILE A 180 0.94 -9.14 15.51
N ALA A 181 -0.19 -9.82 15.28
CA ALA A 181 -0.26 -10.94 14.35
C ALA A 181 -0.61 -10.44 12.96
N ALA A 182 0.07 -10.97 11.94
CA ALA A 182 -0.20 -10.68 10.54
C ALA A 182 -0.39 -12.00 9.78
N VAL A 183 -1.42 -12.06 8.93
CA VAL A 183 -1.68 -13.20 8.05
C VAL A 183 -1.90 -12.67 6.65
N VAL A 184 -1.20 -13.23 5.67
CA VAL A 184 -1.38 -12.95 4.25
C VAL A 184 -1.78 -14.21 3.51
N ALA A 185 -2.55 -14.06 2.44
CA ALA A 185 -2.94 -15.17 1.58
C ALA A 185 -2.92 -14.79 0.10
N SER A 186 -2.49 -15.71 -0.75
CA SER A 186 -2.50 -15.52 -2.20
C SER A 186 -3.92 -15.38 -2.76
N GLN A 187 -4.13 -14.49 -3.73
CA GLN A 187 -5.46 -14.09 -4.23
C GLN A 187 -5.67 -14.36 -5.74
N ASP A 188 -4.65 -14.85 -6.43
CA ASP A 188 -4.67 -15.02 -7.89
C ASP A 188 -4.11 -16.37 -8.30
N TRP A 189 -4.78 -17.45 -7.90
CA TRP A 189 -4.50 -18.77 -8.45
C TRP A 189 -4.82 -18.79 -9.96
N PRO A 190 -3.97 -19.38 -10.82
CA PRO A 190 -2.79 -20.21 -10.51
C PRO A 190 -1.46 -19.48 -10.35
N GLU A 191 -1.39 -18.17 -10.56
CA GLU A 191 -0.13 -17.42 -10.62
C GLU A 191 0.49 -17.08 -9.26
N VAL A 192 -0.31 -16.96 -8.20
CA VAL A 192 0.13 -16.75 -6.81
C VAL A 192 1.08 -15.54 -6.67
N THR A 193 0.71 -14.41 -7.26
CA THR A 193 1.51 -13.17 -7.26
C THR A 193 0.88 -12.03 -6.45
N LYS A 194 -0.42 -12.10 -6.18
CA LYS A 194 -1.17 -11.11 -5.40
C LYS A 194 -1.49 -11.67 -4.04
N TYR A 195 -1.35 -10.84 -3.01
CA TYR A 195 -1.63 -11.22 -1.63
C TYR A 195 -2.51 -10.17 -0.97
N ALA A 196 -3.54 -10.64 -0.26
CA ALA A 196 -4.27 -9.84 0.71
C ALA A 196 -3.69 -10.11 2.09
N GLY A 197 -3.75 -9.12 2.98
CA GLY A 197 -3.18 -9.20 4.32
C GLY A 197 -4.14 -8.67 5.37
N LEU A 198 -4.13 -9.31 6.53
CA LEU A 198 -4.84 -8.91 7.72
C LEU A 198 -3.88 -8.81 8.88
N VAL A 199 -4.18 -7.89 9.79
CA VAL A 199 -3.43 -7.70 11.02
C VAL A 199 -4.38 -7.65 12.20
N SER A 200 -3.99 -8.24 13.32
CA SER A 200 -4.72 -8.16 14.58
C SER A 200 -3.78 -7.94 15.75
N ALA A 201 -4.18 -7.07 16.68
CA ALA A 201 -3.48 -6.92 17.94
C ALA A 201 -3.95 -8.02 18.90
N GLN A 202 -2.99 -8.69 19.55
CA GLN A 202 -3.26 -9.77 20.49
C GLN A 202 -2.46 -9.60 21.78
N THR A 203 -2.77 -10.45 22.77
CA THR A 203 -2.11 -10.43 24.06
C THR A 203 -0.59 -10.41 23.93
N ARG A 204 0.06 -9.68 24.83
CA ARG A 204 1.52 -9.50 24.83
C ARG A 204 2.27 -10.84 24.83
N ARG A 205 3.31 -10.94 24.00
CA ARG A 205 4.20 -12.11 23.87
C ARG A 205 3.45 -13.41 23.61
N GLN A 206 2.25 -13.29 23.04
CA GLN A 206 1.46 -14.42 22.59
C GLN A 206 1.94 -14.79 21.20
N GLU A 207 2.51 -15.99 21.02
CA GLU A 207 2.97 -16.48 19.71
C GLU A 207 1.82 -17.08 18.88
N LEU A 208 0.89 -17.77 19.55
CA LEU A 208 -0.26 -18.34 18.86
C LEU A 208 -1.20 -17.23 18.37
N ILE A 209 -1.49 -17.20 17.08
CA ILE A 209 -2.41 -16.22 16.48
C ILE A 209 -3.83 -16.50 16.95
N GLN A 210 -4.32 -15.69 17.89
CA GLN A 210 -5.62 -15.89 18.55
C GLN A 210 -6.79 -15.67 17.59
N ASP A 211 -6.57 -14.85 16.57
CA ASP A 211 -7.60 -14.39 15.64
C ASP A 211 -7.58 -15.16 14.32
N LEU A 212 -6.71 -16.18 14.19
CA LEU A 212 -6.56 -16.96 12.96
C LEU A 212 -7.89 -17.62 12.57
N PHE A 213 -8.52 -18.26 13.55
CA PHE A 213 -9.86 -18.81 13.48
C PHE A 213 -10.54 -18.62 14.84
N LYS A 214 -11.76 -18.08 14.83
CA LYS A 214 -12.56 -17.83 16.02
C LYS A 214 -13.95 -18.42 15.88
N VAL A 215 -14.51 -18.84 17.00
CA VAL A 215 -15.92 -19.24 17.10
C VAL A 215 -16.52 -18.45 18.26
N TRP A 216 -17.64 -17.78 18.03
CA TRP A 216 -18.37 -17.07 19.07
C TRP A 216 -19.88 -17.30 18.92
N GLN A 217 -20.61 -17.09 20.01
CA GLN A 217 -22.07 -17.12 20.00
C GLN A 217 -22.61 -15.73 19.70
N ASP A 218 -23.33 -15.61 18.59
CA ASP A 218 -24.08 -14.42 18.24
C ASP A 218 -25.53 -14.57 18.74
N PRO A 219 -26.07 -13.59 19.47
CA PRO A 219 -27.43 -13.66 20.03
C PRO A 219 -28.54 -13.87 18.98
N GLN A 220 -28.31 -13.50 17.73
CA GLN A 220 -29.29 -13.60 16.63
C GLN A 220 -28.95 -14.74 15.66
N ARG A 221 -27.66 -14.99 15.42
CA ARG A 221 -27.16 -15.94 14.40
C ARG A 221 -26.71 -17.27 14.98
N GLY A 222 -26.69 -17.44 16.30
CA GLY A 222 -26.21 -18.65 16.97
C GLY A 222 -24.68 -18.78 16.87
N THR A 223 -24.16 -20.00 16.72
CA THR A 223 -22.71 -20.23 16.59
C THR A 223 -22.17 -19.63 15.29
N VAL A 224 -21.39 -18.55 15.41
CA VAL A 224 -20.70 -17.92 14.29
C VAL A 224 -19.23 -18.32 14.34
N ASN A 225 -18.73 -18.85 13.23
CA ASN A 225 -17.30 -19.02 13.00
C ASN A 225 -16.76 -17.77 12.31
N GLY A 226 -15.49 -17.44 12.47
CA GLY A 226 -14.78 -16.35 11.80
C GLY A 226 -13.29 -16.32 12.10
N GLY A 227 -12.70 -15.12 12.07
CA GLY A 227 -11.24 -14.94 12.12
C GLY A 227 -10.62 -14.73 10.74
N MET A 228 -9.31 -14.50 10.76
CA MET A 228 -8.52 -13.96 9.63
C MET A 228 -8.57 -14.87 8.39
N VAL A 229 -8.66 -16.18 8.55
CA VAL A 229 -8.62 -17.12 7.41
C VAL A 229 -9.98 -17.27 6.73
N ARG A 230 -11.11 -17.11 7.44
CA ARG A 230 -12.41 -17.53 6.92
C ARG A 230 -13.18 -16.44 6.19
N TYR A 231 -13.21 -15.22 6.69
CA TYR A 231 -14.08 -14.17 6.12
C TYR A 231 -13.37 -13.34 5.04
N ASP A 232 -12.08 -13.11 5.24
CA ASP A 232 -11.43 -11.96 4.63
C ASP A 232 -10.30 -12.35 3.67
N LEU A 233 -9.80 -13.59 3.73
CA LEU A 233 -8.68 -14.05 2.88
C LEU A 233 -9.04 -15.17 1.88
N VAL A 234 -10.14 -15.90 2.12
CA VAL A 234 -10.55 -17.07 1.30
C VAL A 234 -11.81 -16.80 0.47
N HIS A 235 -12.55 -15.71 0.74
CA HIS A 235 -13.81 -15.37 0.06
C HIS A 235 -13.71 -14.15 -0.90
N LEU A 236 -12.49 -13.66 -1.17
CA LEU A 236 -12.22 -12.65 -2.20
C LEU A 236 -11.94 -13.32 -3.56
#